data_AF-A0A7K0LGX8-F1
#
_entry.id   AF-A0A7K0LGX8-F1
#
_cell.length_a   1.000
_cell.length_b   1.000
_cell.length_c   1.000
_cell.angle_alpha   90.00
_cell.angle_beta   90.00
_cell.angle_gamma   90.00
#
_symmetry.space_group_name_H-M   'P 1'
#
loop_
_entity.id
_entity.type
_entity.pdbx_description
1 polymer ?
#
loop_
_entity_poly.entity_id
_entity_poly.type
_entity_poly.pdbx_seq_one_letter_code
_entity_poly.pdbx_strand_id
1 'polypeptide(L)'
;MPPLFLAECDEPLGSGVPDMRGTWKTVSLEINGEPAPSDHRVMEHVERIEQAGLRVTFTSAGVIHDFYACDGTYENAMQDVMALDFTTPAVFSATFDDGVLVFRGEDALAGITIRRWLEGKQLVWEFSTAWTARMERI
;
A
#
# COMPACT_ATOMS: atom_id res chain seq x y z
N MET A 1 -7.82 5.89 -13.83
CA MET A 1 -7.27 6.50 -12.60
C MET A 1 -7.34 8.02 -12.69
N PRO A 2 -7.52 8.74 -11.57
CA PRO A 2 -7.38 10.20 -11.52
C PRO A 2 -5.96 10.66 -11.92
N PRO A 3 -5.77 11.97 -12.18
CA PRO A 3 -4.44 12.57 -12.31
C PRO A 3 -3.52 12.28 -11.12
N LEU A 4 -2.23 12.55 -11.29
CA LEU A 4 -1.23 12.44 -10.21
C LEU A 4 -1.49 13.49 -9.13
N PHE A 5 -1.42 13.08 -7.87
CA PHE A 5 -1.63 13.95 -6.71
C PHE A 5 -0.34 14.63 -6.25
N LEU A 6 0.80 13.97 -6.43
CA LEU A 6 2.12 14.47 -6.03
C LEU A 6 2.96 14.93 -7.22
N ALA A 7 2.32 15.22 -8.36
CA ALA A 7 3.00 15.56 -9.62
C ALA A 7 3.92 16.79 -9.52
N GLU A 8 3.49 17.77 -8.71
CA GLU A 8 4.19 19.04 -8.51
C GLU A 8 5.02 19.06 -7.22
N CYS A 9 5.07 17.94 -6.48
CA CYS A 9 5.86 17.84 -5.27
C CYS A 9 7.31 17.51 -5.64
N ASP A 10 8.23 18.41 -5.29
CA ASP A 10 9.67 18.29 -5.56
C ASP A 10 10.47 17.83 -4.33
N GLU A 11 9.77 17.53 -3.22
CA GLU A 11 10.41 17.01 -2.01
C GLU A 11 11.07 15.64 -2.29
N PRO A 12 12.39 15.51 -2.08
CA PRO A 12 13.07 14.24 -2.28
C PRO A 12 12.54 13.18 -1.29
N LEU A 13 12.66 11.90 -1.65
CA LEU A 13 12.31 10.82 -0.73
C LEU A 13 13.14 10.92 0.56
N GLY A 14 12.51 10.64 1.69
CA GLY A 14 13.16 10.63 2.99
C GLY A 14 14.30 9.62 3.07
N SER A 15 15.22 9.81 4.03
CA SER A 15 16.30 8.85 4.26
C SER A 15 15.74 7.47 4.60
N GLY A 16 16.22 6.44 3.91
CA GLY A 16 15.77 5.06 4.11
C GLY A 16 14.42 4.72 3.46
N VAL A 17 13.78 5.67 2.78
CA VAL A 17 12.54 5.43 2.04
C VAL A 17 12.87 4.76 0.70
N PRO A 18 12.38 3.53 0.44
CA PRO A 18 12.52 2.90 -0.87
C PRO A 18 11.64 3.62 -1.91
N ASP A 19 12.15 3.70 -3.14
CA ASP A 19 11.40 4.26 -4.27
C ASP A 19 10.43 3.24 -4.86
N MET A 20 9.20 3.25 -4.34
CA MET A 20 8.08 2.42 -4.80
C MET A 20 7.21 3.13 -5.84
N ARG A 21 7.50 4.38 -6.21
CA ARG A 21 6.67 5.20 -7.11
C ARG A 21 6.38 4.48 -8.42
N GLY A 22 5.15 4.58 -8.91
CA GLY A 22 4.70 4.10 -10.21
C GLY A 22 3.44 3.22 -10.13
N THR A 23 3.06 2.61 -11.25
CA THR A 23 1.86 1.77 -11.34
C THR A 23 2.25 0.30 -11.29
N TRP A 24 1.53 -0.47 -10.49
CA TRP A 24 1.79 -1.87 -10.21
C TRP A 24 0.54 -2.70 -10.44
N LYS A 25 0.70 -3.89 -11.03
CA LYS A 25 -0.39 -4.84 -11.28
C LYS A 25 -0.04 -6.19 -10.67
N THR A 26 -0.99 -6.81 -9.98
CA THR A 26 -0.81 -8.16 -9.45
C THR A 26 -0.55 -9.17 -10.57
N VAL A 27 0.47 -10.01 -10.38
CA VAL A 27 0.82 -11.11 -11.29
C VAL A 27 0.76 -12.47 -10.61
N SER A 28 0.89 -12.53 -9.29
CA SER A 28 0.65 -13.75 -8.50
C SER A 28 0.08 -13.40 -7.13
N LEU A 29 -0.63 -14.35 -6.56
CA LEU A 29 -1.23 -14.26 -5.23
C LEU A 29 -1.10 -15.60 -4.53
N GLU A 30 -0.66 -15.56 -3.28
CA GLU A 30 -0.55 -16.71 -2.38
C GLU A 30 -1.46 -16.52 -1.18
N ILE A 31 -2.22 -17.56 -0.81
CA ILE A 31 -3.03 -17.64 0.40
C ILE A 31 -2.52 -18.84 1.19
N ASN A 32 -2.08 -18.63 2.43
CA ASN A 32 -1.48 -19.68 3.27
C ASN A 32 -0.30 -20.43 2.60
N GLY A 33 0.49 -19.72 1.78
CA GLY A 33 1.65 -20.28 1.06
C GLY A 33 1.31 -21.07 -0.20
N GLU A 34 0.03 -21.15 -0.58
CA GLU A 34 -0.41 -21.83 -1.80
C GLU A 34 -0.95 -20.83 -2.82
N PRO A 35 -0.77 -21.07 -4.14
CA PRO A 35 -1.35 -20.21 -5.17
C PRO A 35 -2.87 -20.07 -5.01
N ALA A 36 -3.35 -18.83 -5.03
CA ALA A 36 -4.77 -18.54 -5.01
C ALA A 36 -5.45 -18.89 -6.35
N PRO A 37 -6.80 -19.06 -6.37
CA PRO A 37 -7.56 -19.19 -7.61
C PRO A 37 -7.29 -18.04 -8.57
N SER A 38 -7.21 -18.33 -9.87
CA SER A 38 -6.89 -17.33 -10.90
C SER A 38 -7.96 -16.23 -11.05
N ASP A 39 -9.19 -16.51 -10.62
CA ASP A 39 -10.33 -15.59 -10.61
C ASP A 39 -10.48 -14.84 -9.27
N HIS A 40 -9.53 -15.01 -8.34
CA HIS A 40 -9.53 -14.23 -7.10
C HIS A 40 -9.36 -12.74 -7.43
N ARG A 41 -10.26 -11.89 -6.91
CA ARG A 41 -10.31 -10.45 -7.24
C ARG A 41 -8.99 -9.69 -7.14
N VAL A 42 -8.09 -10.10 -6.24
CA VAL A 42 -6.79 -9.43 -6.04
C VAL A 42 -5.86 -9.66 -7.24
N MET A 43 -6.11 -10.69 -8.06
CA MET A 43 -5.43 -10.88 -9.35
C MET A 43 -5.71 -9.76 -10.36
N GLU A 44 -6.82 -9.04 -10.21
CA GLU A 44 -7.17 -7.88 -11.05
C GLU A 44 -6.68 -6.56 -10.46
N HIS A 45 -6.05 -6.59 -9.29
CA HIS A 45 -5.65 -5.39 -8.57
C HIS A 45 -4.54 -4.64 -9.32
N VAL A 46 -4.74 -3.33 -9.43
CA VAL A 46 -3.79 -2.36 -9.96
C VAL A 46 -3.72 -1.19 -8.98
N GLU A 47 -2.53 -0.82 -8.54
CA GLU A 47 -2.32 0.35 -7.69
C GLU A 47 -1.28 1.30 -8.29
N ARG A 48 -1.52 2.60 -8.14
CA ARG A 48 -0.48 3.60 -8.34
C ARG A 48 0.01 4.10 -6.99
N ILE A 49 1.33 4.05 -6.82
CA ILE A 49 2.03 4.59 -5.66
C ILE A 49 2.68 5.91 -6.07
N GLU A 50 2.42 6.97 -5.30
CA GLU A 50 3.10 8.25 -5.40
C GLU A 50 3.79 8.54 -4.05
N GLN A 51 4.98 9.15 -4.07
CA GLN A 51 5.77 9.43 -2.86
C GLN A 51 6.47 10.78 -2.97
N ALA A 52 6.55 11.50 -1.84
CA ALA A 52 7.35 12.71 -1.66
C ALA A 52 7.72 12.83 -0.17
N GLY A 53 8.99 13.01 0.17
CA GLY A 53 9.43 12.97 1.57
C GLY A 53 9.08 11.64 2.24
N LEU A 54 8.27 11.71 3.30
CA LEU A 54 7.66 10.57 4.00
C LEU A 54 6.19 10.33 3.63
N ARG A 55 5.60 11.13 2.75
CA ARG A 55 4.21 11.00 2.31
C ARG A 55 4.09 9.89 1.26
N VAL A 56 3.00 9.12 1.32
CA VAL A 56 2.70 8.09 0.33
C VAL A 56 1.20 8.10 0.01
N THR A 57 0.87 8.04 -1.28
CA THR A 57 -0.51 7.83 -1.72
C THR A 57 -0.64 6.54 -2.53
N PHE A 58 -1.77 5.85 -2.35
CA PHE A 58 -2.17 4.67 -3.10
C PHE A 58 -3.49 4.95 -3.80
N THR A 59 -3.46 5.04 -5.12
CA THR A 59 -4.68 5.14 -5.93
C THR A 59 -5.01 3.75 -6.48
N SER A 60 -6.09 3.15 -5.99
CA SER A 60 -6.47 1.77 -6.35
C SER A 60 -7.93 1.49 -6.03
N ALA A 61 -8.56 0.57 -6.77
CA ALA A 61 -9.87 -0.01 -6.43
C ALA A 61 -10.99 0.99 -6.05
N GLY A 62 -10.96 2.22 -6.58
CA GLY A 62 -11.97 3.25 -6.29
C GLY A 62 -11.69 4.13 -5.07
N VAL A 63 -10.58 3.92 -4.36
CA VAL A 63 -10.12 4.74 -3.21
C VAL A 63 -8.77 5.39 -3.47
N ILE A 64 -8.45 6.39 -2.64
CA ILE A 64 -7.14 7.01 -2.56
C ILE A 64 -6.72 7.01 -1.10
N HIS A 65 -5.88 6.05 -0.73
CA HIS A 65 -5.30 6.01 0.61
C HIS A 65 -4.10 6.96 0.65
N ASP A 66 -4.19 8.03 1.42
CA ASP A 66 -3.15 9.05 1.58
C ASP A 66 -2.62 9.02 3.01
N PHE A 67 -1.34 8.67 3.15
CA PHE A 67 -0.60 8.79 4.39
C PHE A 67 0.15 10.10 4.36
N TYR A 68 -0.30 11.09 5.14
CA TYR A 68 0.34 12.41 5.18
C TYR A 68 1.84 12.29 5.52
N ALA A 69 2.18 11.42 6.48
CA ALA A 69 3.55 11.02 6.74
C ALA A 69 3.60 9.59 7.29
N CYS A 70 4.51 8.76 6.76
CA CYS A 70 4.82 7.45 7.31
C CYS A 70 5.79 7.56 8.51
N ASP A 71 5.36 8.24 9.57
CA ASP A 71 6.11 8.49 10.81
C ASP A 71 5.66 7.64 12.01
N GLY A 72 4.70 6.73 11.79
CA GLY A 72 4.15 5.84 12.81
C GLY A 72 3.07 6.45 13.70
N THR A 73 2.69 7.71 13.48
CA THR A 73 1.63 8.36 14.26
C THR A 73 0.25 8.13 13.62
N TYR A 74 -0.80 8.17 14.45
CA TYR A 74 -2.19 8.18 13.95
C TYR A 74 -2.69 9.58 13.57
N GLU A 75 -1.98 10.64 13.97
CA GLU A 75 -2.25 12.01 13.52
C GLU A 75 -1.96 12.18 12.03
N ASN A 76 -0.88 11.57 11.54
CA ASN A 76 -0.47 11.60 10.12
C ASN A 76 -0.83 10.31 9.35
N ALA A 77 -1.64 9.45 9.97
CA ALA A 77 -2.12 8.21 9.39
C ALA A 77 -3.03 8.43 8.18
N MET A 78 -3.18 7.38 7.39
CA MET A 78 -4.30 7.28 6.47
C MET A 78 -5.59 7.11 7.28
N GLN A 79 -6.56 7.98 7.00
CA GLN A 79 -7.91 7.92 7.56
C GLN A 79 -8.91 7.91 6.40
N ASP A 80 -9.40 6.72 6.06
CA ASP A 80 -10.24 6.49 4.87
C ASP A 80 -11.28 5.38 5.17
N VAL A 81 -11.80 4.74 4.14
CA VAL A 81 -12.66 3.56 4.19
C VAL A 81 -12.03 2.38 3.45
N MET A 82 -12.37 1.16 3.85
CA MET A 82 -11.94 -0.05 3.15
C MET A 82 -12.45 -0.04 1.70
N ALA A 83 -11.55 -0.26 0.73
CA ALA A 83 -11.92 -0.40 -0.70
C ALA A 83 -12.88 -1.57 -1.00
N LEU A 84 -13.12 -2.43 0.00
CA LEU A 84 -14.06 -3.54 -0.07
C LEU A 84 -15.51 -3.07 -0.19
N ASP A 85 -15.89 -2.06 0.60
CA ASP A 85 -17.27 -1.66 0.82
C ASP A 85 -17.48 -0.15 0.83
N PHE A 86 -16.41 0.64 0.77
CA PHE A 86 -16.43 2.09 0.80
C PHE A 86 -17.14 2.69 2.03
N THR A 87 -17.26 1.93 3.13
CA THR A 87 -18.00 2.34 4.32
C THR A 87 -17.32 1.96 5.63
N THR A 88 -16.62 0.83 5.70
CA THR A 88 -15.90 0.41 6.91
C THR A 88 -14.71 1.35 7.12
N PRO A 89 -14.60 2.05 8.27
CA PRO A 89 -13.46 2.91 8.56
C PRO A 89 -12.13 2.17 8.48
N ALA A 90 -11.17 2.76 7.80
CA ALA A 90 -9.81 2.26 7.65
C ALA A 90 -8.84 3.33 8.16
N VAL A 91 -8.32 3.12 9.38
CA VAL A 91 -7.28 3.98 9.94
C VAL A 91 -6.01 3.16 10.12
N PHE A 92 -4.95 3.57 9.43
CA PHE A 92 -3.65 2.92 9.52
C PHE A 92 -2.55 3.96 9.66
N SER A 93 -1.71 3.83 10.68
CA SER A 93 -0.40 4.49 10.68
C SER A 93 0.57 3.72 9.80
N ALA A 94 1.63 4.37 9.33
CA ALA A 94 2.66 3.71 8.52
C ALA A 94 4.06 4.12 8.95
N THR A 95 5.03 3.21 8.75
CA THR A 95 6.47 3.47 8.91
C THR A 95 7.25 2.88 7.74
N PHE A 96 8.45 3.41 7.49
CA PHE A 96 9.45 2.75 6.66
C PHE A 96 10.51 2.10 7.55
N ASP A 97 10.47 0.77 7.65
CA ASP A 97 11.35 -0.03 8.49
C ASP A 97 12.22 -0.93 7.58
N ASP A 98 13.54 -0.68 7.52
CA ASP A 98 14.52 -1.47 6.75
C ASP A 98 14.12 -1.75 5.29
N GLY A 99 13.62 -0.73 4.58
CA GLY A 99 13.18 -0.84 3.19
C GLY A 99 11.79 -1.45 2.99
N VAL A 100 11.06 -1.68 4.09
CA VAL A 100 9.67 -2.16 4.09
C VAL A 100 8.75 -1.05 4.55
N LEU A 101 7.70 -0.79 3.79
CA LEU A 101 6.60 0.07 4.21
C LEU A 101 5.59 -0.76 5.01
N VAL A 102 5.37 -0.42 6.28
CA VAL A 102 4.56 -1.20 7.22
C VAL A 102 3.39 -0.37 7.72
N PHE A 103 2.17 -0.85 7.49
CA PHE A 103 0.94 -0.24 7.99
C PHE A 103 0.48 -0.95 9.25
N ARG A 104 -0.05 -0.20 10.23
CA ARG A 104 -0.59 -0.74 11.48
C ARG A 104 -1.97 -0.15 11.74
N GLY A 105 -2.98 -1.02 11.86
CA GLY A 105 -4.38 -0.61 12.00
C GLY A 105 -4.73 -0.12 13.41
N GLU A 106 -5.63 0.86 13.48
CA GLU A 106 -6.21 1.37 14.73
C GLU A 106 -7.52 0.66 15.09
N ASP A 107 -7.90 0.69 16.37
CA ASP A 107 -9.21 0.24 16.89
C ASP A 107 -9.67 -1.14 16.38
N ALA A 108 -10.74 -1.19 15.59
CA ALA A 108 -11.31 -2.43 15.06
C ALA A 108 -10.36 -3.18 14.10
N LEU A 109 -9.32 -2.49 13.62
CA LEU A 109 -8.27 -3.03 12.76
C LEU A 109 -6.97 -3.27 13.53
N ALA A 110 -6.97 -3.10 14.86
CA ALA A 110 -5.81 -3.42 15.70
C ALA A 110 -5.36 -4.87 15.47
N GLY A 111 -4.06 -5.04 15.22
CA GLY A 111 -3.46 -6.34 14.88
C GLY A 111 -3.41 -6.65 13.39
N ILE A 112 -4.12 -5.91 12.54
CA ILE A 112 -3.90 -5.97 11.09
C ILE A 112 -2.64 -5.20 10.73
N THR A 113 -1.71 -5.90 10.09
CA THR A 113 -0.49 -5.32 9.52
C THR A 113 -0.51 -5.51 8.01
N ILE A 114 -0.16 -4.48 7.25
CA ILE A 114 0.02 -4.57 5.80
C ILE A 114 1.46 -4.19 5.50
N ARG A 115 2.15 -4.96 4.66
CA ARG A 115 3.55 -4.71 4.32
C ARG A 115 3.72 -4.59 2.82
N ARG A 116 4.57 -3.66 2.41
CA ARG A 116 5.03 -3.51 1.03
C ARG A 116 6.55 -3.41 0.98
N TRP A 117 7.18 -4.15 0.08
CA TRP A 117 8.62 -4.07 -0.16
C TRP A 117 8.96 -4.44 -1.60
N LEU A 118 10.15 -4.06 -2.04
CA LEU A 118 10.66 -4.40 -3.36
C LEU A 118 11.53 -5.65 -3.29
N GLU A 119 11.25 -6.63 -4.15
CA GLU A 119 12.12 -7.77 -4.42
C GLU A 119 12.54 -7.75 -5.89
N GLY A 120 13.76 -7.27 -6.13
CA GLY A 120 14.26 -7.06 -7.49
C GLY A 120 13.40 -6.04 -8.24
N LYS A 121 12.61 -6.50 -9.21
CA LYS A 121 11.71 -5.64 -10.02
C LYS A 121 10.24 -5.71 -9.60
N GLN A 122 9.92 -6.55 -8.62
CA GLN A 122 8.54 -6.75 -8.17
C GLN A 122 8.29 -5.98 -6.88
N LEU A 123 7.08 -5.44 -6.78
CA LEU A 123 6.52 -5.00 -5.52
C LEU A 123 5.80 -6.18 -4.88
N VAL A 124 6.13 -6.49 -3.63
CA VAL A 124 5.44 -7.50 -2.84
C VAL A 124 4.50 -6.78 -1.90
N TRP A 125 3.25 -7.24 -1.84
CA TRP A 125 2.19 -6.71 -1.00
C TRP A 125 1.62 -7.82 -0.12
N GLU A 126 1.89 -7.76 1.17
CA GLU A 126 1.38 -8.70 2.17
C GLU A 126 0.26 -8.04 2.98
N PHE A 127 -0.89 -8.70 3.04
CA PHE A 127 -2.02 -8.28 3.87
C PHE A 127 -2.15 -9.23 5.05
N SER A 128 -1.44 -8.93 6.14
CA SER A 128 -1.40 -9.73 7.36
C SER A 128 -1.22 -11.22 7.04
N THR A 129 -1.89 -12.11 7.75
CA THR A 129 -1.91 -13.55 7.46
C THR A 129 -2.89 -13.94 6.35
N ALA A 130 -3.53 -12.97 5.68
CA ALA A 130 -4.59 -13.26 4.72
C ALA A 130 -4.01 -13.73 3.37
N TRP A 131 -3.00 -13.03 2.85
CA TRP A 131 -2.37 -13.34 1.57
C TRP A 131 -1.13 -12.48 1.30
N THR A 132 -0.35 -12.92 0.30
CA THR A 132 0.77 -12.16 -0.27
C THR A 132 0.62 -12.08 -1.79
N ALA A 133 0.65 -10.87 -2.35
CA ALA A 133 0.63 -10.62 -3.78
C ALA A 133 2.02 -10.20 -4.26
N ARG A 134 2.41 -10.65 -5.45
CA ARG A 134 3.54 -10.09 -6.19
C ARG A 134 3.02 -9.29 -7.36
N MET A 135 3.61 -8.13 -7.58
CA MET A 135 3.14 -7.15 -8.55
C MET A 135 4.26 -6.71 -9.47
N GLU A 136 3.93 -6.51 -10.73
CA GLU A 136 4.84 -5.97 -11.75
C GLU A 136 4.48 -4.55 -12.10
N ARG A 137 5.51 -3.78 -12.43
CA ARG A 137 5.37 -2.39 -12.86
C ARG A 137 4.82 -2.34 -14.28
N ILE A 138 3.83 -1.46 -14.53
CA ILE A 138 3.21 -1.21 -15.84
C ILE A 138 3.28 0.25 -16.26
#